data_AF-A0A7Y9FGU8-F1
#
_entry.id   AF-A0A7Y9FGU8-F1
#
_cell.length_a   1.000
_cell.length_b   1.000
_cell.length_c   1.000
_cell.angle_alpha   90.00
_cell.angle_beta   90.00
_cell.angle_gamma   90.00
#
_symmetry.space_group_name_H-M   'P 1'
#
loop_
_entity.id
_entity.type
_entity.pdbx_description
1 polymer ?
#
loop_
_entity_poly.entity_id
_entity_poly.type
_entity_poly.pdbx_seq_one_letter_code
_entity_poly.pdbx_strand_id
1 'polypeptide(L)'
;MGVFEGKGEGDVVPRPHGPADGELLPDGPEGAAPSDEDAGAPVDGTDDDGTIVDGTDDDGASDDAAEPAGPAVPDANAAAEPVASPDWRTVEPLNAAEQVWLAQQRTLLHDLCDAPLDADAVAALFDRVHAQWSAADDRPDPEPLGKAFGVAMGDLIASHLPGLRWCVRSDQYGTDIVLVHDEPEVVVYPLAAVTQQWESAAPGWFAAHLERVERGVRDVLAPHA
;
A
#
# COMPACT_ATOMS: atom_id res chain seq x y z
N MET A 1 46.59 26.05 -30.08
CA MET A 1 45.76 26.65 -29.01
C MET A 1 44.31 26.43 -29.37
N GLY A 2 43.53 25.84 -28.46
CA GLY A 2 42.13 25.53 -28.67
C GLY A 2 41.64 24.59 -27.56
N VAL A 3 41.54 25.14 -26.35
CA VAL A 3 40.91 24.51 -25.19
C VAL A 3 39.40 24.64 -25.37
N PHE A 4 38.65 23.55 -25.21
CA PHE A 4 37.22 23.61 -24.95
C PHE A 4 36.95 22.86 -23.65
N GLU A 5 36.93 23.64 -22.57
CA GLU A 5 36.21 23.32 -21.35
C GLU A 5 34.71 23.44 -21.64
N GLY A 6 33.96 22.40 -21.27
CA GLY A 6 32.50 22.42 -21.18
C GLY A 6 32.11 21.78 -19.87
N LYS A 7 31.87 22.61 -18.85
CA LYS A 7 31.44 22.21 -17.51
C LYS A 7 29.98 22.61 -17.34
N GLY A 8 29.14 21.62 -17.01
CA GLY A 8 27.94 21.77 -16.20
C GLY A 8 26.63 22.01 -16.95
N GLU A 9 25.72 21.04 -16.89
CA GLU A 9 24.38 21.31 -16.35
C GLU A 9 23.81 20.01 -15.77
N GLY A 10 23.19 20.13 -14.60
CA GLY A 10 22.86 19.02 -13.72
C GLY A 10 21.68 18.21 -14.22
N ASP A 11 21.89 16.90 -14.36
CA ASP A 11 20.83 15.92 -14.50
C ASP A 11 20.12 15.81 -13.15
N VAL A 12 19.01 16.54 -12.99
CA VAL A 12 18.08 16.35 -11.88
C VAL A 12 17.28 15.09 -12.20
N VAL A 13 17.81 13.95 -11.79
CA VAL A 13 17.07 12.68 -11.79
C VAL A 13 15.82 12.88 -10.91
N PRO A 14 14.59 12.66 -11.41
CA PRO A 14 13.41 12.67 -10.56
C PRO A 14 13.55 11.59 -9.50
N ARG A 15 13.34 11.97 -8.24
CA ARG A 15 13.45 11.05 -7.10
C ARG A 15 12.44 9.92 -7.26
N PRO A 16 12.82 8.66 -7.00
CA PRO A 16 11.87 7.57 -6.98
C PRO A 16 10.83 7.83 -5.89
N HIS A 17 9.56 7.66 -6.24
CA HIS A 17 8.45 7.58 -5.28
C HIS A 17 8.46 6.17 -4.67
N GLY A 18 9.49 5.88 -3.88
CA GLY A 18 9.62 4.64 -3.11
C GLY A 18 9.76 4.95 -1.61
N PRO A 19 9.48 3.97 -0.72
CA PRO A 19 9.71 4.16 0.70
C PRO A 19 11.19 4.48 0.95
N ALA A 20 11.42 5.52 1.73
CA ALA A 20 12.73 5.84 2.28
C ALA A 20 13.10 4.79 3.35
N ASP A 21 14.41 4.66 3.56
CA ASP A 21 15.06 3.95 4.67
C ASP A 21 15.32 2.45 4.52
N GLY A 22 16.48 2.16 3.93
CA GLY A 22 17.27 0.97 4.23
C GLY A 22 18.69 1.41 4.58
N GLU A 23 18.90 1.86 5.81
CA GLU A 23 20.24 2.08 6.35
C GLU A 23 21.05 0.79 6.23
N LEU A 24 22.19 0.89 5.54
CA LEU A 24 23.27 -0.09 5.53
C LEU A 24 23.81 -0.25 6.96
N LEU A 25 23.46 -1.35 7.64
CA LEU A 25 24.16 -1.78 8.84
C LEU A 25 25.37 -2.66 8.46
N PRO A 26 26.56 -2.42 9.04
CA PRO A 26 27.77 -3.16 8.71
C PRO A 26 27.86 -4.55 9.38
N ASP A 27 28.62 -5.41 8.70
CA ASP A 27 29.16 -6.73 9.05
C ASP A 27 29.45 -6.97 10.55
N GLY A 28 28.98 -8.12 11.07
CA GLY A 28 29.31 -8.64 12.39
C GLY A 28 29.17 -10.18 12.46
N PRO A 29 30.08 -10.92 13.12
CA PRO A 29 30.47 -12.27 12.69
C PRO A 29 29.73 -13.44 13.36
N GLU A 30 29.83 -14.61 12.69
CA GLU A 30 29.57 -15.99 13.13
C GLU A 30 29.87 -16.28 14.61
N GLY A 31 28.99 -17.06 15.26
CA GLY A 31 29.40 -17.97 16.32
C GLY A 31 28.36 -18.33 17.40
N ALA A 32 28.04 -19.62 17.45
CA ALA A 32 27.67 -20.43 18.64
C ALA A 32 26.21 -20.42 19.16
N ALA A 33 25.54 -21.56 18.94
CA ALA A 33 24.62 -22.19 19.90
C ALA A 33 25.43 -23.12 20.86
N PRO A 34 24.84 -23.88 21.81
CA PRO A 34 23.56 -23.77 22.56
C PRO A 34 23.80 -23.86 24.10
N SER A 35 22.75 -23.77 24.93
CA SER A 35 22.66 -24.51 26.22
C SER A 35 21.24 -24.49 26.83
N ASP A 36 20.94 -25.62 27.45
CA ASP A 36 19.72 -26.17 28.03
C ASP A 36 19.12 -25.51 29.28
N GLU A 37 17.86 -25.91 29.54
CA GLU A 37 17.20 -26.20 30.84
C GLU A 37 17.20 -25.15 31.98
N ASP A 38 16.01 -24.80 32.49
CA ASP A 38 15.53 -25.33 33.78
C ASP A 38 14.09 -24.85 34.12
N ALA A 39 13.38 -25.69 34.86
CA ALA A 39 11.98 -25.63 35.23
C ALA A 39 11.71 -24.73 36.48
N GLY A 40 10.45 -24.29 36.64
CA GLY A 40 9.97 -23.83 37.96
C GLY A 40 8.72 -22.94 37.95
N ALA A 41 7.55 -23.54 38.19
CA ALA A 41 6.39 -22.89 38.83
C ALA A 41 6.26 -23.47 40.27
N PRO A 42 5.29 -23.11 41.15
CA PRO A 42 4.30 -21.99 41.21
C PRO A 42 4.20 -21.34 42.63
N VAL A 43 3.30 -20.35 42.85
CA VAL A 43 2.45 -20.03 44.06
C VAL A 43 1.60 -18.78 43.73
N ASP A 44 0.28 -18.63 43.91
CA ASP A 44 -0.75 -18.91 44.95
C ASP A 44 -0.95 -17.81 46.02
N GLY A 45 -2.22 -17.35 46.17
CA GLY A 45 -2.82 -16.51 47.23
C GLY A 45 -2.42 -15.01 47.26
N THR A 46 -3.28 -14.01 47.52
CA THR A 46 -4.44 -13.93 48.43
C THR A 46 -5.25 -12.63 48.17
N ASP A 47 -6.50 -12.65 48.61
CA ASP A 47 -7.62 -11.69 48.53
C ASP A 47 -7.52 -10.34 49.27
N ASP A 48 -8.64 -9.58 49.15
CA ASP A 48 -9.23 -8.60 50.10
C ASP A 48 -8.68 -7.16 50.07
N ASP A 49 -9.40 -6.06 50.30
CA ASP A 49 -10.81 -5.62 50.36
C ASP A 49 -10.71 -4.08 50.59
N GLY A 50 -11.77 -3.33 50.29
CA GLY A 50 -12.01 -2.11 51.07
C GLY A 50 -12.16 -0.77 50.34
N THR A 51 -13.43 -0.40 50.20
CA THR A 51 -13.99 0.90 50.64
C THR A 51 -14.19 2.03 49.63
N ILE A 52 -15.50 2.30 49.45
CA ILE A 52 -16.19 3.44 48.85
C ILE A 52 -16.13 4.66 49.78
N VAL A 53 -15.99 5.88 49.27
CA VAL A 53 -16.75 7.06 49.76
C VAL A 53 -17.00 8.11 48.66
N ASP A 54 -18.20 8.65 48.77
CA ASP A 54 -18.95 9.63 47.99
C ASP A 54 -18.51 11.09 48.25
N GLY A 55 -18.80 12.00 47.31
CA GLY A 55 -18.60 13.44 47.49
C GLY A 55 -19.05 14.26 46.27
N THR A 56 -20.29 14.77 46.35
CA THR A 56 -20.98 15.68 45.41
C THR A 56 -20.72 17.16 45.78
N ASP A 57 -21.21 18.07 44.92
CA ASP A 57 -21.40 19.54 45.04
C ASP A 57 -20.33 20.37 44.29
N ASP A 58 -20.58 21.00 43.14
CA ASP A 58 -21.67 21.91 42.68
C ASP A 58 -21.61 23.34 43.26
N ASP A 59 -21.90 24.27 42.36
CA ASP A 59 -22.17 25.71 42.49
C ASP A 59 -21.01 26.72 42.66
N GLY A 60 -20.97 27.64 41.69
CA GLY A 60 -20.09 28.82 41.68
C GLY A 60 -20.40 29.77 40.52
N ALA A 61 -21.61 30.31 40.47
CA ALA A 61 -22.00 31.41 39.57
C ALA A 61 -22.08 32.75 40.32
N SER A 62 -21.55 33.82 39.71
CA SER A 62 -22.05 35.22 39.65
C SER A 62 -20.88 36.15 39.27
N ASP A 63 -20.90 36.82 38.11
CA ASP A 63 -21.58 38.10 37.79
C ASP A 63 -20.60 39.28 37.96
N ASP A 64 -20.32 40.04 36.88
CA ASP A 64 -20.32 41.53 36.90
C ASP A 64 -19.96 42.17 35.52
N ALA A 65 -20.77 43.15 35.14
CA ALA A 65 -20.52 44.40 34.39
C ALA A 65 -20.13 44.43 32.88
N ALA A 66 -21.14 44.78 32.08
CA ALA A 66 -21.28 45.97 31.22
C ALA A 66 -20.17 46.41 30.22
N GLU A 67 -20.61 46.49 28.96
CA GLU A 67 -19.99 47.05 27.73
C GLU A 67 -19.59 48.54 27.82
N PRO A 68 -18.64 49.01 26.98
CA PRO A 68 -19.08 49.74 25.77
C PRO A 68 -18.21 49.62 24.50
N ALA A 69 -18.90 49.51 23.35
CA ALA A 69 -18.66 50.12 22.02
C ALA A 69 -17.22 50.23 21.45
N GLY A 70 -16.95 49.43 20.40
CA GLY A 70 -15.84 49.54 19.44
C GLY A 70 -16.27 49.08 18.03
N PRO A 71 -15.57 49.46 16.95
CA PRO A 71 -16.18 49.89 15.68
C PRO A 71 -16.66 48.76 14.76
N ALA A 72 -17.58 49.13 13.88
CA ALA A 72 -18.18 48.32 12.81
C ALA A 72 -17.17 47.42 12.09
N VAL A 73 -17.39 46.11 12.20
CA VAL A 73 -16.83 45.11 11.29
C VAL A 73 -17.20 45.47 9.85
N PRO A 74 -16.23 45.65 8.93
CA PRO A 74 -16.56 45.69 7.52
C PRO A 74 -17.10 44.32 7.13
N ASP A 75 -18.24 44.36 6.44
CA ASP A 75 -18.96 43.25 5.83
C ASP A 75 -17.97 42.37 5.03
N ALA A 76 -17.51 41.28 5.66
CA ALA A 76 -16.67 40.27 5.04
C ALA A 76 -17.55 39.25 4.31
N ASN A 77 -18.59 39.70 3.61
CA ASN A 77 -19.23 38.92 2.57
C ASN A 77 -18.56 39.23 1.22
N ALA A 78 -17.23 39.15 1.21
CA ALA A 78 -16.50 38.88 -0.02
C ALA A 78 -16.81 37.42 -0.33
N ALA A 79 -17.65 37.20 -1.34
CA ALA A 79 -17.92 35.90 -1.90
C ALA A 79 -16.57 35.19 -2.13
N ALA A 80 -16.25 34.27 -1.23
CA ALA A 80 -15.15 33.34 -1.44
C ALA A 80 -15.58 32.53 -2.65
N GLU A 81 -14.99 32.83 -3.80
CA GLU A 81 -15.07 31.93 -4.94
C GLU A 81 -14.69 30.54 -4.42
N PRO A 82 -15.43 29.48 -4.78
CA PRO A 82 -15.09 28.14 -4.35
C PRO A 82 -13.68 27.87 -4.89
N VAL A 83 -12.68 27.92 -4.01
CA VAL A 83 -11.33 27.46 -4.32
C VAL A 83 -11.50 26.00 -4.67
N ALA A 84 -11.42 25.68 -5.96
CA ALA A 84 -11.44 24.32 -6.43
C ALA A 84 -10.40 23.57 -5.61
N SER A 85 -10.85 22.60 -4.80
CA SER A 85 -9.93 21.73 -4.08
C SER A 85 -8.99 21.13 -5.12
N PRO A 86 -7.67 21.12 -4.88
CA PRO A 86 -6.74 20.54 -5.85
C PRO A 86 -7.23 19.13 -6.19
N ASP A 87 -7.23 18.81 -7.47
CA ASP A 87 -7.39 17.46 -8.01
C ASP A 87 -6.20 16.62 -7.55
N TRP A 88 -6.18 16.28 -6.26
CA TRP A 88 -5.15 15.48 -5.61
C TRP A 88 -5.03 14.06 -6.21
N ARG A 89 -5.91 13.72 -7.15
CA ARG A 89 -5.88 12.48 -7.93
C ARG A 89 -5.19 12.72 -9.27
N THR A 90 -3.97 12.21 -9.42
CA THR A 90 -3.25 12.20 -10.70
C THR A 90 -3.12 10.78 -11.24
N VAL A 91 -3.09 10.66 -12.57
CA VAL A 91 -2.74 9.41 -13.27
C VAL A 91 -1.65 9.73 -14.27
N GLU A 92 -0.51 9.07 -14.11
CA GLU A 92 0.69 9.31 -14.90
C GLU A 92 1.17 8.01 -15.55
N PRO A 93 1.75 8.06 -16.75
CA PRO A 93 2.41 6.89 -17.33
C PRO A 93 3.60 6.48 -16.46
N LEU A 94 3.95 5.19 -16.48
CA LEU A 94 5.12 4.72 -15.75
C LEU A 94 6.41 5.39 -16.24
N ASN A 95 7.21 5.91 -15.32
CA ASN A 95 8.57 6.33 -15.58
C ASN A 95 9.52 5.13 -15.74
N ALA A 96 10.79 5.40 -16.07
CA ALA A 96 11.78 4.35 -16.31
C ALA A 96 12.05 3.48 -15.09
N ALA A 97 12.03 4.04 -13.88
CA ALA A 97 12.28 3.29 -12.66
C ALA A 97 11.13 2.31 -12.35
N GLU A 98 9.87 2.75 -12.52
CA GLU A 98 8.70 1.89 -12.32
C GLU A 98 8.61 0.77 -13.37
N GLN A 99 8.99 1.06 -14.61
CA GLN A 99 9.07 0.04 -15.65
C GLN A 99 10.12 -1.04 -15.32
N VAL A 100 11.30 -0.61 -14.84
CA VAL A 100 12.35 -1.53 -14.38
C VAL A 100 11.87 -2.33 -13.17
N TRP A 101 11.22 -1.69 -12.21
CA TRP A 101 10.69 -2.35 -11.03
C TRP A 101 9.65 -3.42 -11.40
N LEU A 102 8.70 -3.12 -12.29
CA LEU A 102 7.75 -4.13 -12.79
C LEU A 102 8.46 -5.28 -13.51
N ALA A 103 9.51 -5.00 -14.30
CA ALA A 103 10.29 -6.04 -14.96
C ALA A 103 11.00 -6.96 -13.94
N GLN A 104 11.53 -6.40 -12.84
CA GLN A 104 12.12 -7.19 -11.77
C GLN A 104 11.10 -8.11 -11.09
N GLN A 105 9.89 -7.60 -10.83
CA GLN A 105 8.81 -8.41 -10.26
C GLN A 105 8.43 -9.60 -11.16
N ARG A 106 8.40 -9.38 -12.48
CA ARG A 106 8.17 -10.45 -13.47
C ARG A 106 9.26 -11.51 -13.44
N THR A 107 10.54 -11.10 -13.35
CA THR A 107 11.66 -12.02 -13.26
C THR A 107 11.58 -12.88 -12.01
N LEU A 108 11.26 -12.30 -10.84
CA LEU A 108 11.10 -13.05 -9.60
C LEU A 108 10.07 -14.17 -9.74
N LEU A 109 8.94 -13.90 -10.40
CA LEU A 109 7.89 -14.91 -10.58
C LEU A 109 8.26 -15.97 -11.63
N HIS A 110 8.97 -15.57 -12.68
CA HIS A 110 9.52 -16.51 -13.67
C HIS A 110 10.52 -17.46 -13.03
N ASP A 111 11.39 -16.98 -12.14
CA ASP A 111 12.36 -17.83 -11.43
C ASP A 111 11.68 -18.83 -10.48
N LEU A 112 10.44 -18.54 -10.05
CA LEU A 112 9.61 -19.43 -9.24
C LEU A 112 8.76 -20.43 -10.07
N CYS A 113 8.74 -20.28 -11.40
CA CYS A 113 7.87 -21.07 -12.29
C CYS A 113 8.64 -21.61 -13.49
N ASP A 114 8.75 -22.94 -13.58
CA ASP A 114 9.36 -23.60 -14.75
C ASP A 114 8.47 -23.63 -16.01
N ALA A 115 7.28 -23.02 -15.94
CA ALA A 115 6.24 -23.06 -16.98
C ALA A 115 5.89 -21.65 -17.47
N PRO A 116 5.26 -21.53 -18.65
CA PRO A 116 4.67 -20.26 -19.09
C PRO A 116 3.70 -19.72 -18.02
N LEU A 117 3.79 -18.42 -17.74
CA LEU A 117 2.95 -17.74 -16.75
C LEU A 117 1.57 -17.41 -17.33
N ASP A 118 0.76 -18.44 -17.57
CA ASP A 118 -0.67 -18.30 -17.82
C ASP A 118 -1.47 -18.22 -16.50
N ALA A 119 -2.78 -17.94 -16.60
CA ALA A 119 -3.62 -17.72 -15.43
C ALA A 119 -3.66 -18.92 -14.48
N ASP A 120 -3.77 -20.13 -15.02
CA ASP A 120 -3.83 -21.37 -14.23
C ASP A 120 -2.48 -21.65 -13.56
N ALA A 121 -1.38 -21.49 -14.28
CA ALA A 121 -0.04 -21.68 -13.76
C ALA A 121 0.29 -20.69 -12.63
N VAL A 122 -0.05 -19.41 -12.80
CA VAL A 122 0.17 -18.37 -11.78
C VAL A 122 -0.71 -18.62 -10.56
N ALA A 123 -1.97 -19.00 -10.74
CA ALA A 123 -2.86 -19.30 -9.62
C ALA A 123 -2.38 -20.52 -8.81
N ALA A 124 -1.98 -21.60 -9.49
CA ALA A 124 -1.43 -22.78 -8.84
C ALA A 124 -0.10 -22.49 -8.12
N LEU A 125 0.74 -21.63 -8.71
CA LEU A 125 1.97 -21.15 -8.07
C LEU A 125 1.66 -20.33 -6.82
N PHE A 126 0.67 -19.43 -6.87
CA PHE A 126 0.22 -18.65 -5.72
C PHE A 126 -0.20 -19.55 -4.57
N ASP A 127 -1.09 -20.50 -4.82
CA ASP A 127 -1.58 -21.42 -3.78
C ASP A 127 -0.43 -22.24 -3.17
N ARG A 128 0.51 -22.71 -3.99
CA ARG A 128 1.68 -23.45 -3.51
C ARG A 128 2.60 -22.60 -2.65
N VAL A 129 2.96 -21.40 -3.10
CA VAL A 129 3.87 -20.49 -2.38
C VAL A 129 3.22 -20.00 -1.09
N HIS A 130 1.93 -19.63 -1.16
CA HIS A 130 1.17 -19.19 0.01
C HIS A 130 1.04 -20.29 1.07
N ALA A 131 0.76 -21.53 0.66
CA ALA A 131 0.70 -22.67 1.58
C ALA A 131 2.03 -22.91 2.29
N GLN A 132 3.15 -22.80 1.57
CA GLN A 132 4.50 -22.91 2.15
C GLN A 132 4.78 -21.78 3.14
N TRP A 133 4.46 -20.54 2.75
CA TRP A 133 4.60 -19.37 3.62
C TRP A 133 3.75 -19.49 4.89
N SER A 134 2.50 -19.92 4.77
CA SER A 134 1.57 -20.05 5.90
C SER A 134 2.01 -21.13 6.90
N ALA A 135 2.63 -22.20 6.40
CA ALA A 135 3.11 -23.32 7.20
C ALA A 135 4.50 -23.10 7.83
N ALA A 136 5.23 -22.03 7.46
CA ALA A 136 6.52 -21.71 8.04
C ALA A 136 6.37 -21.25 9.50
N ASP A 137 7.22 -21.76 10.39
CA ASP A 137 7.26 -21.35 11.80
C ASP A 137 7.69 -19.89 11.96
N ASP A 138 8.70 -19.48 11.17
CA ASP A 138 9.11 -18.10 11.01
C ASP A 138 8.75 -17.64 9.59
N ARG A 139 7.66 -16.87 9.48
CA ARG A 139 7.13 -16.45 8.19
C ARG A 139 7.94 -15.27 7.68
N PRO A 140 8.58 -15.38 6.50
CA PRO A 140 9.27 -14.25 5.92
C PRO A 140 8.26 -13.14 5.57
N ASP A 141 8.76 -11.92 5.42
CA ASP A 141 7.95 -10.78 4.99
C ASP A 141 7.16 -11.13 3.72
N PRO A 142 5.82 -11.03 3.74
CA PRO A 142 5.00 -11.36 2.58
C PRO A 142 5.06 -10.32 1.46
N GLU A 143 5.52 -9.09 1.75
CA GLU A 143 5.41 -7.98 0.81
C GLU A 143 6.09 -8.25 -0.55
N PRO A 144 7.35 -8.72 -0.62
CA PRO A 144 8.01 -8.96 -1.91
C PRO A 144 7.25 -9.94 -2.81
N LEU A 145 6.77 -11.05 -2.24
CA LEU A 145 5.98 -12.04 -2.99
C LEU A 145 4.60 -11.48 -3.36
N GLY A 146 3.94 -10.79 -2.44
CA GLY A 146 2.65 -10.14 -2.70
C GLY A 146 2.72 -9.15 -3.86
N LYS A 147 3.79 -8.34 -3.94
CA LYS A 147 4.02 -7.42 -5.07
C LYS A 147 4.28 -8.19 -6.37
N ALA A 148 5.10 -9.24 -6.36
CA ALA A 148 5.39 -10.04 -7.55
C ALA A 148 4.12 -10.71 -8.13
N PHE A 149 3.31 -11.33 -7.28
CA PHE A 149 2.01 -11.89 -7.69
C PHE A 149 1.00 -10.83 -8.10
N GLY A 150 1.01 -9.65 -7.47
CA GLY A 150 0.22 -8.51 -7.89
C GLY A 150 0.56 -8.02 -9.29
N VAL A 151 1.85 -7.97 -9.64
CA VAL A 151 2.28 -7.64 -11.01
C VAL A 151 1.79 -8.69 -12.01
N ALA A 152 1.95 -9.98 -11.71
CA ALA A 152 1.46 -11.02 -12.60
C ALA A 152 -0.07 -11.02 -12.76
N MET A 153 -0.83 -10.75 -11.69
CA MET A 153 -2.28 -10.54 -11.79
C MET A 153 -2.61 -9.39 -12.73
N GLY A 154 -1.90 -8.26 -12.61
CA GLY A 154 -2.11 -7.13 -13.51
C GLY A 154 -1.74 -7.44 -14.96
N ASP A 155 -0.66 -8.16 -15.21
CA ASP A 155 -0.27 -8.57 -16.56
C ASP A 155 -1.31 -9.51 -17.19
N LEU A 156 -1.86 -10.46 -16.42
CA LEU A 156 -2.95 -11.33 -16.86
C LEU A 156 -4.19 -10.51 -17.24
N ILE A 157 -4.63 -9.60 -16.36
CA ILE A 157 -5.77 -8.71 -16.60
C ILE A 157 -5.55 -7.87 -17.87
N ALA A 158 -4.39 -7.23 -18.03
CA ALA A 158 -4.07 -6.42 -19.19
C ALA A 158 -3.96 -7.24 -20.48
N SER A 159 -3.54 -8.50 -20.40
CA SER A 159 -3.47 -9.40 -21.56
C SER A 159 -4.86 -9.85 -22.03
N HIS A 160 -5.81 -10.03 -21.11
CA HIS A 160 -7.16 -10.48 -21.41
C HIS A 160 -8.12 -9.34 -21.77
N LEU A 161 -7.85 -8.13 -21.29
CA LEU A 161 -8.72 -6.96 -21.45
C LEU A 161 -7.95 -5.82 -22.15
N PRO A 162 -8.11 -5.66 -23.47
CA PRO A 162 -7.39 -4.64 -24.22
C PRO A 162 -7.83 -3.23 -23.77
N GLY A 163 -6.87 -2.30 -23.78
CA GLY A 163 -7.10 -0.89 -23.40
C GLY A 163 -6.70 -0.56 -21.96
N LEU A 164 -6.52 -1.56 -21.10
CA LEU A 164 -5.90 -1.39 -19.79
C LEU A 164 -4.39 -1.19 -19.95
N ARG A 165 -3.85 -0.17 -19.29
CA ARG A 165 -2.41 0.12 -19.29
C ARG A 165 -1.90 0.35 -17.88
N TRP A 166 -0.65 -0.03 -17.63
CA TRP A 166 0.02 0.28 -16.38
C TRP A 166 0.30 1.78 -16.26
N CYS A 167 -0.06 2.35 -15.12
CA CYS A 167 0.12 3.75 -14.75
C CYS A 167 0.46 3.87 -13.27
N VAL A 168 1.00 5.03 -12.89
CA VAL A 168 1.05 5.46 -11.50
C VAL A 168 -0.19 6.30 -11.23
N ARG A 169 -0.89 6.00 -10.14
CA ARG A 169 -1.97 6.83 -9.63
C ARG A 169 -1.59 7.35 -8.26
N SER A 170 -1.58 8.66 -8.11
CA SER A 170 -1.40 9.32 -6.82
C SER A 170 -2.72 9.87 -6.34
N ASP A 171 -3.02 9.64 -5.08
CA ASP A 171 -4.28 10.01 -4.47
C ASP A 171 -4.08 10.28 -2.95
N GLN A 172 -5.12 10.67 -2.20
CA GLN A 172 -5.05 11.06 -0.78
C GLN A 172 -4.58 9.93 0.14
N TYR A 173 -4.63 8.69 -0.33
CA TYR A 173 -4.18 7.50 0.37
C TYR A 173 -2.74 7.09 0.01
N GLY A 174 -2.14 7.74 -0.99
CA GLY A 174 -0.77 7.48 -1.43
C GLY A 174 -0.64 7.32 -2.94
N THR A 175 0.50 6.76 -3.34
CA THR A 175 0.87 6.54 -4.74
C THR A 175 0.98 5.05 -5.01
N ASP A 176 0.24 4.55 -6.00
CA ASP A 176 0.19 3.14 -6.37
C ASP A 176 0.41 2.93 -7.87
N ILE A 177 1.04 1.81 -8.21
CA ILE A 177 1.09 1.31 -9.60
C ILE A 177 -0.18 0.50 -9.86
N VAL A 178 -0.94 0.91 -10.87
CA VAL A 178 -2.30 0.44 -11.17
C VAL A 178 -2.47 0.17 -12.66
N LEU A 179 -3.56 -0.52 -13.01
CA LEU A 179 -4.04 -0.55 -14.40
C LEU A 179 -5.16 0.48 -14.58
N VAL A 180 -5.10 1.23 -15.66
CA VAL A 180 -6.09 2.27 -16.00
C VAL A 180 -6.65 2.05 -17.40
N HIS A 181 -7.95 2.26 -17.54
CA HIS A 181 -8.65 2.49 -18.79
C HIS A 181 -9.27 3.89 -18.73
N ASP A 182 -9.10 4.72 -19.77
CA ASP A 182 -9.52 6.14 -19.69
C ASP A 182 -11.02 6.33 -19.91
N GLU A 183 -11.63 5.60 -20.85
CA GLU A 183 -13.03 5.85 -21.25
C GLU A 183 -13.78 4.54 -21.58
N PRO A 184 -14.61 4.00 -20.68
CA PRO A 184 -14.94 4.54 -19.36
C PRO A 184 -13.75 4.47 -18.40
N GLU A 185 -13.72 5.37 -17.42
CA GLU A 185 -12.68 5.40 -16.39
C GLU A 185 -12.78 4.13 -15.52
N VAL A 186 -11.78 3.26 -15.62
CA VAL A 186 -11.64 2.07 -14.79
C VAL A 186 -10.24 2.07 -14.21
N VAL A 187 -10.12 1.83 -12.90
CA VAL A 187 -8.84 1.66 -12.22
C VAL A 187 -8.85 0.35 -11.46
N VAL A 188 -7.84 -0.48 -11.70
CA VAL A 188 -7.62 -1.76 -11.02
C VAL A 188 -6.32 -1.69 -10.23
N TYR A 189 -6.37 -2.15 -8.98
CA TYR A 189 -5.26 -2.11 -8.03
C TYR A 189 -4.74 -3.53 -7.73
N PRO A 190 -4.09 -4.21 -8.70
CA PRO A 190 -3.74 -5.62 -8.54
C PRO A 190 -2.67 -5.83 -7.47
N LEU A 191 -1.70 -4.92 -7.34
CA LEU A 191 -0.66 -4.97 -6.30
C LEU A 191 -1.29 -4.89 -4.91
N ALA A 192 -2.08 -3.85 -4.67
CA ALA A 192 -2.71 -3.64 -3.37
C ALA A 192 -3.69 -4.77 -3.04
N ALA A 193 -4.45 -5.30 -4.02
CA ALA A 193 -5.38 -6.39 -3.78
C ALA A 193 -4.67 -7.66 -3.28
N VAL A 194 -3.56 -8.04 -3.92
CA VAL A 194 -2.80 -9.23 -3.53
C VAL A 194 -2.09 -9.03 -2.20
N THR A 195 -1.43 -7.89 -1.98
CA THR A 195 -0.72 -7.63 -0.71
C THR A 195 -1.68 -7.57 0.48
N GLN A 196 -2.84 -6.93 0.32
CA GLN A 196 -3.84 -6.85 1.40
C GLN A 196 -4.46 -8.21 1.71
N GLN A 197 -4.65 -9.06 0.70
CA GLN A 197 -5.25 -10.37 0.95
C GLN A 197 -4.26 -11.41 1.45
N TRP A 198 -2.95 -11.22 1.25
CA TRP A 198 -1.94 -12.26 1.45
C TRP A 198 -2.13 -13.07 2.74
N GLU A 199 -2.28 -12.43 3.89
CA GLU A 199 -2.39 -13.14 5.18
C GLU A 199 -3.64 -14.02 5.32
N SER A 200 -4.73 -13.66 4.64
CA SER A 200 -6.04 -14.29 4.78
C SER A 200 -6.50 -15.04 3.53
N ALA A 201 -5.65 -15.10 2.50
CA ALA A 201 -5.98 -15.78 1.25
C ALA A 201 -6.25 -17.26 1.50
N ALA A 202 -7.43 -17.71 1.07
CA ALA A 202 -7.76 -19.14 1.05
C ALA A 202 -7.24 -19.78 -0.24
N PRO A 203 -7.04 -21.12 -0.28
CA PRO A 203 -6.69 -21.81 -1.51
C PRO A 203 -7.67 -21.50 -2.65
N GLY A 204 -7.16 -21.24 -3.85
CA GLY A 204 -7.92 -20.85 -5.03
C GLY A 204 -8.40 -19.40 -5.04
N TRP A 205 -8.04 -18.59 -4.03
CA TRP A 205 -8.45 -17.19 -3.97
C TRP A 205 -7.95 -16.40 -5.18
N PHE A 206 -6.70 -16.59 -5.61
CA PHE A 206 -6.10 -15.82 -6.69
C PHE A 206 -6.90 -15.97 -8.00
N ALA A 207 -7.19 -17.21 -8.41
CA ALA A 207 -7.99 -17.48 -9.60
C ALA A 207 -9.40 -16.88 -9.49
N ALA A 208 -10.07 -17.10 -8.35
CA ALA A 208 -11.42 -16.59 -8.13
C ALA A 208 -11.47 -15.04 -8.10
N HIS A 209 -10.42 -14.40 -7.60
CA HIS A 209 -10.31 -12.94 -7.59
C HIS A 209 -10.03 -12.39 -8.99
N LEU A 210 -9.10 -13.00 -9.73
CA LEU A 210 -8.79 -12.64 -11.12
C LEU A 210 -10.06 -12.69 -11.99
N GLU A 211 -10.78 -13.81 -11.97
CA GLU A 211 -12.03 -13.96 -12.73
C GLU A 211 -13.08 -12.90 -12.35
N ARG A 212 -13.19 -12.58 -11.05
CA ARG A 212 -14.14 -11.58 -10.55
C ARG A 212 -13.78 -10.19 -11.03
N VAL A 213 -12.51 -9.81 -10.96
CA VAL A 213 -12.03 -8.51 -11.44
C VAL A 213 -12.24 -8.41 -12.94
N GLU A 214 -11.83 -9.41 -13.72
CA GLU A 214 -12.00 -9.39 -15.17
C GLU A 214 -13.46 -9.29 -15.60
N ARG A 215 -14.35 -10.02 -14.90
CA ARG A 215 -15.80 -9.91 -15.13
C ARG A 215 -16.30 -8.50 -14.83
N GLY A 216 -15.94 -7.95 -13.66
CA GLY A 216 -16.36 -6.60 -13.28
C GLY A 216 -15.87 -5.53 -14.26
N VAL A 217 -14.61 -5.62 -14.71
CA VAL A 217 -14.09 -4.69 -15.73
C VAL A 217 -14.83 -4.86 -17.05
N ARG A 218 -15.05 -6.09 -17.53
CA ARG A 218 -15.77 -6.36 -18.78
C ARG A 218 -17.20 -5.81 -18.75
N ASP A 219 -17.89 -5.95 -17.62
CA ASP A 219 -19.25 -5.44 -17.44
C ASP A 219 -19.30 -3.90 -17.51
N VAL A 220 -18.25 -3.22 -17.04
CA VAL A 220 -18.11 -1.76 -17.15
C VAL A 220 -17.73 -1.32 -18.57
N LEU A 221 -16.85 -2.06 -19.24
CA LEU A 221 -16.38 -1.75 -20.60
C LEU A 221 -17.41 -2.07 -21.69
N ALA A 222 -18.33 -3.01 -21.45
CA ALA A 222 -19.43 -3.33 -22.34
C ALA A 222 -20.79 -3.02 -21.68
N PRO A 223 -21.09 -1.74 -21.40
CA PRO A 223 -22.36 -1.37 -20.78
C PRO A 223 -23.49 -1.53 -21.81
N HIS A 224 -24.10 -2.70 -21.84
CA HIS A 224 -25.26 -3.07 -22.67
C HIS A 224 -25.03 -3.03 -24.19
N ALA A 225 -24.70 -4.20 -24.76
CA ALA A 225 -25.06 -4.52 -26.14
C ALA A 225 -26.52 -4.99 -26.23
#